data_AF-A0A7X5D566-F1
#
_entry.id   AF-A0A7X5D566-F1
#
_cell.length_a   1.000
_cell.length_b   1.000
_cell.length_c   1.000
_cell.angle_alpha   90.00
_cell.angle_beta   90.00
_cell.angle_gamma   90.00
#
_symmetry.space_group_name_H-M   'P 1'
#
loop_
_entity.id
_entity.type
_entity.pdbx_description
1 polymer ?
#
loop_
_entity_poly.entity_id
_entity_poly.type
_entity_poly.pdbx_seq_one_letter_code
_entity_poly.pdbx_strand_id
1 'polypeptide(L)'
;MAKTKAEKITSIEEEIRQLENRRRQLVQEQKAQERKDRTKRLCRRMGLFESLVPDTIPLTEEQFKTFLEKTVMTDHARRILDGLTAQIAHTAREGGADGSMNGGSLQG
;
A
#
# COMPACT_ATOMS: atom_id res chain seq x y z
N MET A 1 23.86 31.97 -32.31
CA MET A 1 24.73 30.87 -32.82
C MET A 1 24.14 29.54 -32.39
N ALA A 2 24.16 28.52 -33.25
CA ALA A 2 23.66 27.19 -32.90
C ALA A 2 24.67 26.51 -31.98
N LYS A 3 24.20 25.93 -30.86
CA LYS A 3 25.05 25.14 -29.95
C LYS A 3 25.78 24.04 -30.73
N THR A 4 27.06 23.88 -30.43
CA THR A 4 27.89 22.83 -31.04
C THR A 4 27.40 21.45 -30.59
N LYS A 5 27.75 20.41 -31.36
CA LYS A 5 27.37 19.03 -30.98
C LYS A 5 27.93 18.63 -29.60
N ALA A 6 29.15 19.09 -29.28
CA ALA A 6 29.78 18.83 -27.98
C ALA A 6 29.02 19.49 -26.82
N GLU A 7 28.63 20.76 -26.96
CA GLU A 7 27.82 21.46 -25.93
C GLU A 7 26.46 20.79 -25.71
N LYS A 8 25.85 20.25 -26.77
CA LYS A 8 24.60 19.48 -26.66
C LYS A 8 24.81 18.17 -25.90
N ILE A 9 25.90 17.46 -26.15
CA ILE A 9 26.24 16.20 -25.44
C ILE A 9 26.43 16.48 -23.95
N THR A 10 27.25 17.46 -23.58
CA THR A 10 27.49 17.81 -22.17
C THR A 10 26.21 18.26 -21.47
N SER A 11 25.34 19.01 -22.15
CA SER A 11 24.03 19.40 -21.62
C SER A 11 23.14 18.19 -21.33
N ILE A 12 23.13 17.19 -22.21
CA ILE A 12 22.33 15.97 -22.05
C ILE A 12 22.90 15.10 -20.92
N GLU A 13 24.22 14.97 -20.80
CA GLU A 13 24.86 14.21 -19.72
C GLU A 13 24.52 14.77 -18.34
N GLU A 14 24.51 16.09 -18.20
CA GLU A 14 24.12 16.74 -16.95
C GLU A 14 22.62 16.57 -16.67
N GLU A 15 21.77 16.61 -17.69
CA GLU A 15 20.33 16.33 -17.54
C GLU A 15 20.07 14.89 -17.10
N ILE A 16 20.78 13.90 -17.67
CA ILE A 16 20.72 12.49 -17.24
C ILE A 16 21.10 12.38 -15.76
N ARG A 17 22.19 13.01 -15.34
CA ARG A 17 22.63 13.01 -13.93
C ARG A 17 21.57 13.60 -13.00
N GLN A 18 20.94 14.70 -13.40
CA GLN A 18 19.88 15.34 -12.63
C GLN A 18 18.64 14.45 -12.52
N LEU A 19 18.23 13.82 -13.62
CA LEU A 19 17.10 12.89 -13.64
C LEU A 19 17.37 11.65 -12.78
N GLU A 20 18.59 11.10 -12.79
CA GLU A 20 18.98 9.99 -11.92
C GLU A 20 18.92 10.36 -10.44
N ASN A 21 19.38 11.56 -10.09
CA ASN A 21 19.27 12.09 -8.73
C ASN A 21 17.81 12.26 -8.32
N ARG A 22 16.97 12.82 -9.19
CA ARG A 22 15.55 12.98 -8.92
C ARG A 22 14.84 11.65 -8.75
N ARG A 23 15.14 10.66 -9.59
CA ARG A 23 14.61 9.29 -9.46
C ARG A 23 14.98 8.69 -8.11
N ARG A 24 16.24 8.83 -7.66
CA ARG A 24 16.68 8.33 -6.35
C ARG A 24 15.90 8.98 -5.20
N GLN A 25 15.70 10.30 -5.25
CA GLN A 25 14.90 11.02 -4.25
C GLN A 25 13.45 10.52 -4.22
N LEU A 26 12.79 10.42 -5.38
CA LEU A 26 11.41 9.96 -5.48
C LEU A 26 11.22 8.55 -4.91
N VAL A 27 12.15 7.63 -5.18
CA VAL A 27 12.12 6.27 -4.61
C VAL A 27 12.26 6.28 -3.09
N GLN A 28 13.12 7.15 -2.55
CA GLN A 28 13.28 7.28 -1.09
C GLN A 28 12.04 7.88 -0.43
N GLU A 29 11.45 8.92 -1.04
CA GLU A 29 10.21 9.55 -0.61
C GLU A 29 9.05 8.55 -0.62
N GLN A 30 8.90 7.76 -1.68
CA GLN A 30 7.89 6.71 -1.77
C GLN A 30 8.06 5.69 -0.65
N LYS A 31 9.27 5.16 -0.44
CA LYS A 31 9.54 4.21 0.67
C LYS A 31 9.26 4.83 2.04
N ALA A 32 9.58 6.10 2.23
CA ALA A 32 9.27 6.80 3.47
C ALA A 32 7.76 6.92 3.68
N GLN A 33 7.01 7.22 2.62
CA GLN A 33 5.56 7.31 2.65
C GLN A 33 4.91 5.95 2.95
N GLU A 34 5.35 4.88 2.29
CA GLU A 34 4.89 3.51 2.55
C GLU A 34 5.10 3.09 4.01
N ARG A 35 6.24 3.47 4.62
CA ARG A 35 6.49 3.23 6.05
C ARG A 35 5.52 4.01 6.92
N LYS A 36 5.27 5.29 6.64
CA LYS A 36 4.30 6.12 7.37
C LYS A 36 2.89 5.52 7.28
N ASP A 37 2.47 5.12 6.08
CA ASP A 37 1.15 4.54 5.85
C ASP A 37 1.00 3.16 6.52
N ARG A 38 2.08 2.35 6.52
CA ARG A 38 2.13 1.10 7.29
C ARG A 38 1.96 1.38 8.77
N THR A 39 2.73 2.29 9.37
CA THR A 39 2.62 2.63 10.79
C THR A 39 1.22 3.15 11.13
N LYS A 40 0.68 4.08 10.34
CA LYS A 40 -0.67 4.61 10.54
C LYS A 40 -1.74 3.52 10.49
N ARG A 41 -1.62 2.57 9.55
CA ARG A 41 -2.52 1.41 9.47
C ARG A 41 -2.39 0.50 10.68
N LEU A 42 -1.18 0.22 11.15
CA LEU A 42 -0.94 -0.63 12.33
C LEU A 42 -1.52 0.00 13.59
N CYS A 43 -1.24 1.28 13.86
CA CYS A 43 -1.79 1.99 15.02
C CYS A 43 -3.33 2.01 15.01
N ARG A 44 -3.95 2.29 13.86
CA ARG A 44 -5.42 2.25 13.75
C ARG A 44 -6.01 0.87 14.05
N ARG A 45 -5.39 -0.19 13.51
CA ARG A 45 -5.87 -1.57 13.73
C ARG A 45 -5.69 -2.00 15.18
N MET A 46 -4.57 -1.66 15.81
CA MET A 46 -4.33 -1.94 17.22
C MET A 46 -5.26 -1.15 18.15
N GLY A 47 -5.50 0.14 17.87
CA GLY A 47 -6.46 0.92 18.63
C GLY A 47 -7.89 0.39 18.53
N LEU A 48 -8.31 -0.10 17.37
CA LEU A 48 -9.59 -0.79 17.22
C LEU A 48 -9.63 -2.07 18.08
N PHE A 49 -8.56 -2.86 18.04
CA PHE A 49 -8.47 -4.07 18.83
C PHE A 49 -8.61 -3.79 20.34
N GLU A 50 -7.84 -2.82 20.87
CA GLU A 50 -7.90 -2.43 22.29
C GLU A 50 -9.27 -1.89 22.69
N SER A 51 -9.99 -1.23 21.77
CA SER A 51 -11.36 -0.78 22.03
C SER A 51 -12.38 -1.94 22.12
N LEU A 52 -12.13 -3.05 21.43
CA LEU A 52 -12.99 -4.23 21.45
C LEU A 52 -12.66 -5.17 22.62
N VAL A 53 -11.39 -5.22 23.02
CA VAL A 53 -10.89 -6.12 24.07
C VAL A 53 -10.00 -5.34 25.05
N PRO A 54 -10.57 -4.45 25.87
CA PRO A 54 -9.79 -3.55 26.75
C PRO A 54 -8.93 -4.30 27.77
N ASP A 55 -9.32 -5.52 28.14
CA ASP A 55 -8.57 -6.38 29.07
C ASP A 55 -7.18 -6.77 28.55
N THR A 56 -6.87 -6.52 27.27
CA THR A 56 -5.52 -6.74 26.74
C THR A 56 -4.55 -5.60 27.02
N ILE A 57 -5.03 -4.39 27.34
CA ILE A 57 -4.18 -3.22 27.62
C ILE A 57 -3.15 -3.47 28.73
N PRO A 58 -3.48 -4.10 29.87
CA PRO A 58 -2.50 -4.36 30.93
C PRO A 58 -1.59 -5.57 30.67
N LEU A 59 -1.76 -6.32 29.57
CA LEU A 59 -0.95 -7.51 29.30
C LEU A 59 0.48 -7.12 28.90
N THR A 60 1.46 -7.95 29.29
CA THR A 60 2.81 -7.86 28.73
C THR A 60 2.82 -8.25 27.25
N GLU A 61 3.87 -7.90 26.53
CA GLU A 61 4.01 -8.26 25.11
C GLU A 61 3.89 -9.77 24.88
N GLU A 62 4.47 -10.59 25.78
CA GLU A 62 4.43 -12.05 25.71
C GLU A 62 3.03 -12.61 26.00
N GLN A 63 2.33 -12.05 26.99
CA GLN A 63 0.96 -12.43 27.32
C GLN A 63 0.02 -12.07 26.16
N PHE A 64 0.17 -10.86 25.62
CA PHE A 64 -0.59 -10.39 24.47
C PHE A 64 -0.34 -11.24 23.22
N LYS A 65 0.92 -11.57 22.92
CA LYS A 65 1.29 -12.49 21.84
C LYS A 65 0.65 -13.87 22.02
N THR A 66 0.72 -14.43 23.23
CA THR A 66 0.12 -15.73 23.54
C THR A 66 -1.39 -15.70 23.36
N PHE A 67 -2.06 -14.64 23.80
CA PHE A 67 -3.49 -14.43 23.59
C PHE A 67 -3.84 -14.39 22.10
N LEU A 68 -3.10 -13.58 21.32
CA LEU A 68 -3.32 -13.47 19.89
C LEU A 68 -3.14 -14.81 19.17
N GLU A 69 -2.03 -15.51 19.41
CA GLU A 69 -1.75 -16.82 18.81
C GLU A 69 -2.88 -17.81 19.10
N LYS A 70 -3.28 -17.96 20.37
CA LYS A 70 -4.37 -18.86 20.74
C LYS A 70 -5.70 -18.47 20.10
N THR A 71 -5.96 -17.19 19.89
CA THR A 71 -7.21 -16.67 19.29
C THR A 71 -7.24 -16.89 17.78
N VAL A 72 -6.20 -16.44 17.06
CA VAL A 72 -6.16 -16.49 15.59
C VAL A 72 -5.91 -17.90 15.05
N MET A 73 -5.33 -18.79 15.86
CA MET A 73 -5.11 -20.18 15.48
C MET A 73 -6.37 -21.05 15.63
N THR A 74 -7.47 -20.56 16.19
CA THR A 74 -8.71 -21.32 16.27
C THR A 74 -9.32 -21.59 14.88
N ASP A 75 -9.97 -22.75 14.72
CA ASP A 75 -10.68 -23.07 13.46
C ASP A 75 -11.76 -22.04 13.14
N HIS A 76 -12.42 -21.50 14.17
CA HIS A 76 -13.44 -20.48 13.99
C HIS A 76 -12.86 -19.18 13.39
N ALA A 77 -11.74 -18.68 13.93
CA ALA A 77 -11.08 -17.49 13.41
C ALA A 77 -10.60 -17.69 11.96
N ARG A 78 -10.05 -18.86 11.64
CA ARG A 78 -9.62 -19.19 10.26
C ARG A 78 -10.80 -19.20 9.29
N ARG A 79 -11.91 -19.85 9.64
CA ARG A 79 -13.11 -19.88 8.79
C ARG A 79 -13.68 -18.49 8.53
N ILE A 80 -13.69 -17.61 9.53
CA ILE A 80 -14.10 -16.21 9.33
C ILE A 80 -13.17 -15.51 8.33
N LEU A 81 -11.85 -15.67 8.50
CA LEU A 81 -10.86 -15.06 7.61
C LEU A 81 -10.98 -15.59 6.17
N ASP A 82 -11.17 -16.89 6.00
CA ASP A 82 -11.36 -17.52 4.69
C ASP A 82 -12.63 -16.98 4.01
N GLY A 83 -13.73 -16.86 4.75
CA GLY A 83 -14.99 -16.30 4.26
C GLY A 83 -14.83 -14.85 3.79
N LEU A 84 -14.15 -14.00 4.57
CA LEU A 84 -13.87 -12.61 4.18
C LEU A 84 -12.95 -12.53 2.96
N THR A 85 -11.94 -13.39 2.88
CA THR A 85 -10.99 -13.42 1.77
C THR A 85 -11.66 -13.88 0.47
N ALA A 86 -12.56 -14.86 0.55
CA ALA A 86 -13.35 -15.32 -0.59
C ALA A 86 -14.28 -14.21 -1.13
N GLN A 87 -14.91 -13.42 -0.25
CA GLN A 87 -15.74 -12.27 -0.64
C GLN A 87 -14.92 -11.17 -1.34
N ILE A 88 -13.72 -10.88 -0.84
CA ILE A 88 -12.81 -9.92 -1.48
C ILE A 88 -12.42 -10.42 -2.88
N ALA A 89 -12.13 -11.71 -3.03
CA ALA A 89 -11.81 -12.29 -4.34
C ALA A 89 -13.00 -12.25 -5.32
N HIS A 90 -14.24 -12.41 -4.82
CA HIS A 90 -15.46 -12.30 -5.62
C HIS A 90 -15.69 -10.88 -6.13
N THR A 91 -15.64 -9.89 -5.23
CA THR A 91 -15.85 -8.48 -5.58
C THR A 91 -14.77 -7.94 -6.53
N ALA A 92 -13.53 -8.41 -6.42
CA ALA A 92 -12.47 -8.08 -7.38
C ALA A 92 -12.72 -8.64 -8.79
N ARG A 93 -13.40 -9.79 -8.91
CA ARG A 93 -13.75 -10.41 -10.21
C ARG A 93 -14.95 -9.73 -10.87
N GLU A 94 -15.93 -9.31 -10.07
CA GLU A 94 -17.13 -8.61 -10.58
C GLU A 94 -16.83 -7.15 -10.93
N GLY A 95 -16.01 -6.46 -10.12
CA GLY A 95 -15.58 -5.07 -10.39
C GLY A 95 -14.62 -4.93 -11.58
N GLY A 96 -14.13 -6.03 -12.16
CA GLY A 96 -13.31 -6.04 -13.37
C GLY A 96 -14.10 -6.10 -14.68
N ALA A 97 -15.43 -6.26 -14.64
CA ALA A 97 -16.27 -6.41 -15.83
C ALA A 97 -16.99 -5.13 -16.28
N ASP A 98 -16.98 -4.05 -15.50
CA ASP A 98 -17.72 -2.80 -15.79
C ASP A 98 -16.81 -1.60 -16.12
N GLY A 99 -15.64 -1.85 -16.70
CA GLY A 99 -14.63 -0.83 -17.01
C GLY A 99 -14.40 -0.56 -18.50
N SER A 100 -15.29 -1.03 -19.40
CA SER A 100 -15.10 -0.85 -20.84
C SER A 100 -16.41 -0.81 -21.63
N MET A 101 -17.21 0.24 -21.44
CA MET A 101 -18.06 0.80 -22.50
C MET A 101 -18.41 2.26 -22.18
N ASN A 102 -17.58 3.21 -22.64
CA ASN A 102 -18.13 4.43 -23.24
C ASN A 102 -17.15 4.96 -24.28
N GLY A 103 -17.13 4.29 -25.43
CA GLY A 103 -16.62 4.86 -26.66
C GLY A 103 -17.74 5.67 -27.32
N GLY A 104 -17.51 6.98 -27.45
CA GLY A 104 -17.96 7.81 -28.56
C GLY A 104 -19.46 7.97 -28.81
N SER A 105 -19.94 9.20 -28.58
CA SER A 105 -20.96 9.78 -29.44
C SER A 105 -20.58 11.22 -29.79
N LEU A 106 -20.10 11.40 -31.02
CA LEU A 106 -20.24 12.65 -31.79
C LEU A 106 -21.73 12.96 -31.97
N GLN A 107 -22.12 14.21 -31.68
CA GLN A 107 -23.26 14.97 -32.21
C GLN A 107 -23.25 16.29 -31.44
N GLY A 108 -23.27 17.49 -32.00
CA GLY A 108 -23.35 18.01 -33.37
C GLY A 108 -23.23 19.53 -33.24
#